data_AF-A0A7Y5DT38-F1
#
_entry.id   AF-A0A7Y5DT38-F1
#
_cell.length_a   1.000
_cell.length_b   1.000
_cell.length_c   1.000
_cell.angle_alpha   90.00
_cell.angle_beta   90.00
_cell.angle_gamma   90.00
#
_symmetry.space_group_name_H-M   'P 1'
#
loop_
_entity.id
_entity.type
_entity.pdbx_description
1 polymer ?
#
loop_
_entity_poly.entity_id
_entity_poly.type
_entity_poly.pdbx_seq_one_letter_code
_entity_poly.pdbx_strand_id
1 'polypeptide(L)'
;PSFAKIFYSKNEAMVLAFGEGAQVETLSLFPDDRQTAKIQQDAKVKLESGLFTFYVGKEKDKILGYAAIETITVRTKPETLMIVLTPEGGLRNVYTLAFHEPPEYQPPERWFGQLNGKPLADMDFNKGIQGVSGATLSTRAAVNSVRKVLAVYLTMVKNQGNN
;
A
#
# COMPACT_ATOMS: atom_id res chain seq x y z
N PRO A 1 24.75 -3.58 -14.40
CA PRO A 1 23.94 -4.68 -13.82
C PRO A 1 22.50 -4.24 -13.52
N SER A 2 21.50 -4.98 -13.99
CA SER A 2 20.11 -4.78 -13.58
C SER A 2 19.84 -5.66 -12.36
N PHE A 3 19.58 -5.05 -11.21
CA PHE A 3 19.22 -5.75 -9.97
C PHE A 3 17.70 -5.91 -9.89
N ALA A 4 17.08 -6.64 -10.81
CA ALA A 4 15.63 -6.89 -10.73
C ALA A 4 15.39 -8.15 -9.89
N LYS A 5 14.74 -8.00 -8.73
CA LYS A 5 14.30 -9.13 -7.91
C LYS A 5 12.79 -9.10 -7.73
N ILE A 6 12.14 -10.19 -8.13
CA ILE A 6 10.74 -10.49 -7.84
C ILE A 6 10.72 -11.46 -6.66
N PHE A 7 9.95 -11.13 -5.63
CA PHE A 7 9.85 -11.90 -4.39
C PHE A 7 8.62 -12.80 -4.37
N TYR A 8 7.50 -12.32 -4.93
CA TYR A 8 6.23 -13.03 -4.92
C TYR A 8 5.48 -12.82 -6.25
N SER A 9 4.83 -13.87 -6.73
CA SER A 9 3.79 -13.79 -7.75
C SER A 9 2.52 -13.13 -7.20
N LYS A 10 1.59 -12.75 -8.09
CA LYS A 10 0.30 -12.19 -7.68
C LYS A 10 -0.49 -13.15 -6.78
N ASN A 11 -0.49 -14.45 -7.08
CA ASN A 11 -1.23 -15.44 -6.30
C ASN A 11 -0.63 -15.61 -4.89
N GLU A 12 0.70 -15.69 -4.78
CA GLU A 12 1.39 -15.75 -3.48
C GLU A 12 1.13 -14.48 -2.65
N ALA A 13 1.14 -13.31 -3.30
CA ALA A 13 0.75 -12.04 -2.68
C ALA A 13 -0.68 -12.09 -2.11
N MET A 14 -1.65 -12.63 -2.85
CA MET A 14 -3.02 -12.74 -2.34
C MET A 14 -3.11 -13.70 -1.14
N VAL A 15 -2.38 -14.81 -1.15
CA VAL A 15 -2.30 -15.73 0.00
C VAL A 15 -1.65 -15.05 1.21
N LEU A 16 -0.59 -14.26 1.03
CA LEU A 16 0.00 -13.44 2.11
C LEU A 16 -0.98 -12.39 2.66
N ALA A 17 -1.84 -11.83 1.79
CA ALA A 17 -2.78 -10.79 2.13
C ALA A 17 -4.05 -11.33 2.83
N PHE A 18 -4.51 -12.54 2.51
CA PHE A 18 -5.83 -13.01 2.96
C PHE A 18 -5.85 -14.43 3.53
N GLY A 19 -4.74 -15.16 3.47
CA GLY A 19 -4.66 -16.57 3.84
C GLY A 19 -5.01 -17.51 2.67
N GLU A 20 -4.73 -18.80 2.86
CA GLU A 20 -5.12 -19.83 1.90
C GLU A 20 -6.64 -20.01 1.87
N GLY A 21 -7.19 -20.23 0.67
CA GLY A 21 -8.63 -20.49 0.49
C GLY A 21 -9.53 -19.25 0.49
N ALA A 22 -8.97 -18.04 0.74
CA ALA A 22 -9.74 -16.81 0.62
C ALA A 22 -10.19 -16.55 -0.82
N GLN A 23 -11.44 -16.11 -0.99
CA GLN A 23 -11.93 -15.58 -2.24
C GLN A 23 -11.42 -14.16 -2.42
N VAL A 24 -10.96 -13.82 -3.62
CA VAL A 24 -10.40 -12.50 -3.91
C VAL A 24 -11.16 -11.86 -5.05
N GLU A 25 -11.79 -10.72 -4.75
CA GLU A 25 -12.46 -9.90 -5.75
C GLU A 25 -11.64 -8.65 -6.06
N THR A 26 -11.79 -8.11 -7.27
CA THR A 26 -11.12 -6.87 -7.67
C THR A 26 -12.13 -5.72 -7.65
N LEU A 27 -11.83 -4.69 -6.86
CA LEU A 27 -12.58 -3.45 -6.76
C LEU A 27 -11.82 -2.34 -7.50
N SER A 28 -12.36 -1.92 -8.64
CA SER A 28 -11.83 -0.81 -9.43
C SER A 28 -12.52 0.49 -9.04
N LEU A 29 -11.74 1.51 -8.72
CA LEU A 29 -12.19 2.81 -8.23
C LEU A 29 -11.70 3.91 -9.16
N PHE A 30 -12.64 4.78 -9.57
CA PHE A 30 -12.37 5.94 -10.42
C PHE A 30 -12.77 7.20 -9.66
N PRO A 31 -11.83 7.86 -8.97
CA PRO A 31 -12.14 9.06 -8.20
C PRO A 31 -12.55 10.21 -9.14
N ASP A 32 -13.61 10.93 -8.76
CA ASP A 32 -13.93 12.22 -9.38
C ASP A 32 -12.93 13.32 -8.94
N ASP A 33 -13.07 14.54 -9.47
CA ASP A 33 -12.16 15.66 -9.15
C ASP A 33 -12.13 16.01 -7.67
N ARG A 34 -13.28 15.90 -6.97
CA ARG A 34 -13.38 16.22 -5.54
C ARG A 34 -12.69 15.15 -4.71
N GLN A 35 -12.92 13.88 -5.05
CA GLN A 35 -12.28 12.73 -4.42
C GLN A 35 -10.78 12.75 -4.68
N THR A 36 -10.35 13.06 -5.91
CA THR A 36 -8.95 13.23 -6.29
C THR A 36 -8.28 14.32 -5.46
N ALA A 37 -8.90 15.51 -5.36
CA ALA A 37 -8.36 16.60 -4.54
C ALA A 37 -8.25 16.20 -3.07
N LYS A 38 -9.27 15.55 -2.51
CA LYS A 38 -9.30 15.05 -1.13
C LYS A 38 -8.18 14.05 -0.86
N ILE A 39 -8.04 13.05 -1.74
CA ILE A 39 -7.01 12.01 -1.62
C ILE A 39 -5.62 12.64 -1.68
N GLN A 40 -5.36 13.54 -2.63
CA GLN A 40 -4.05 14.20 -2.74
C GLN A 40 -3.72 15.06 -1.52
N GLN A 41 -4.72 15.76 -0.97
CA GLN A 41 -4.56 16.58 0.23
C GLN A 41 -4.22 15.71 1.45
N ASP A 42 -4.98 14.65 1.69
CA ASP A 42 -4.78 13.79 2.86
C ASP A 42 -3.49 12.95 2.74
N ALA A 43 -3.27 12.36 1.55
CA ALA A 43 -2.09 11.57 1.26
C ALA A 43 -0.83 12.44 1.17
N LYS A 44 -0.93 13.74 0.89
CA LYS A 44 0.20 14.62 0.54
C LYS A 44 1.02 14.09 -0.64
N VAL A 45 0.36 13.41 -1.57
CA VAL A 45 0.97 12.75 -2.75
C VAL A 45 0.10 13.07 -3.96
N LYS A 46 0.72 13.34 -5.11
CA LYS A 46 -0.02 13.54 -6.36
C LYS A 46 -0.49 12.20 -6.92
N LEU A 47 -1.70 12.18 -7.48
CA LEU A 47 -2.21 11.01 -8.19
C LEU A 47 -1.82 11.12 -9.66
N GLU A 48 -1.14 10.10 -10.17
CA GLU A 48 -0.72 10.02 -11.57
C GLU A 48 -1.71 9.22 -12.44
N SER A 49 -2.59 8.44 -11.80
CA SER A 49 -3.60 7.59 -12.43
C SER A 49 -4.99 7.94 -11.91
N GLY A 50 -5.99 7.89 -12.81
CA GLY A 50 -7.41 7.99 -12.48
C GLY A 50 -8.08 6.65 -12.14
N LEU A 51 -7.32 5.55 -12.09
CA LEU A 51 -7.79 4.23 -11.67
C LEU A 51 -6.99 3.76 -10.46
N PHE A 52 -7.71 3.28 -9.44
CA PHE A 52 -7.20 2.61 -8.26
C PHE A 52 -7.82 1.23 -8.15
N THR A 53 -7.03 0.25 -7.76
CA THR A 53 -7.49 -1.12 -7.61
C THR A 53 -7.24 -1.62 -6.21
N PHE A 54 -8.30 -2.07 -5.55
CA PHE A 54 -8.21 -2.90 -4.35
C PHE A 54 -8.52 -4.36 -4.70
N TYR A 55 -7.80 -5.27 -4.07
CA TYR A 55 -8.17 -6.66 -3.93
C TYR A 55 -8.92 -6.81 -2.61
N VAL A 56 -10.11 -7.37 -2.65
CA VAL A 56 -10.96 -7.59 -1.48
C VAL A 56 -10.91 -9.08 -1.13
N GLY A 57 -10.31 -9.40 0.01
CA GLY A 57 -10.29 -10.77 0.52
C GLY A 57 -11.56 -11.08 1.28
N LYS A 58 -12.20 -12.19 0.95
CA LYS A 58 -13.42 -12.67 1.59
C LYS A 58 -13.30 -14.13 2.00
N GLU A 59 -13.91 -14.46 3.12
CA GLU A 59 -14.23 -15.82 3.51
C GLU A 59 -15.74 -15.90 3.74
N LYS A 60 -16.43 -16.65 2.87
CA LYS A 60 -17.90 -16.63 2.78
C LYS A 60 -18.37 -15.18 2.59
N ASP A 61 -19.26 -14.68 3.45
CA ASP A 61 -19.79 -13.32 3.40
C ASP A 61 -18.99 -12.30 4.23
N LYS A 62 -17.85 -12.71 4.83
CA LYS A 62 -17.05 -11.84 5.68
C LYS A 62 -15.84 -11.30 4.92
N ILE A 63 -15.69 -9.97 4.92
CA ILE A 63 -14.46 -9.31 4.44
C ILE A 63 -13.33 -9.56 5.44
N LEU A 64 -12.23 -10.12 4.94
CA LEU A 64 -10.99 -10.36 5.67
C LEU A 64 -10.07 -9.13 5.66
N GLY A 65 -10.16 -8.32 4.60
CA GLY A 65 -9.41 -7.09 4.45
C GLY A 65 -9.30 -6.66 2.99
N TYR A 66 -8.43 -5.68 2.77
CA TYR A 66 -8.19 -5.09 1.45
C TYR A 66 -6.70 -5.09 1.16
N ALA A 67 -6.31 -5.22 -0.11
CA ALA A 67 -4.92 -5.06 -0.52
C ALA A 67 -4.83 -4.17 -1.76
N ALA A 68 -3.83 -3.30 -1.81
CA ALA A 68 -3.49 -2.53 -3.00
C ALA A 68 -2.06 -2.87 -3.41
N ILE A 69 -1.81 -2.94 -4.71
CA ILE A 69 -0.46 -3.13 -5.27
C ILE A 69 -0.04 -1.82 -5.93
N GLU A 70 0.99 -1.20 -5.37
CA GLU A 70 1.54 0.07 -5.81
C GLU A 70 2.91 -0.15 -6.43
N THR A 71 3.14 0.39 -7.63
CA THR A 71 4.47 0.43 -8.24
C THR A 71 4.93 1.88 -8.35
N ILE A 72 6.10 2.17 -7.79
CA ILE A 72 6.65 3.52 -7.68
C ILE A 72 8.11 3.52 -8.11
N THR A 73 8.55 4.59 -8.77
CA THR A 73 9.99 4.81 -9.01
C THR A 73 10.62 5.37 -7.74
N VAL A 74 11.62 4.66 -7.21
CA VAL A 74 12.27 5.07 -5.95
C VAL A 74 13.32 6.16 -6.19
N ARG A 75 14.38 5.82 -6.93
CA ARG A 75 15.44 6.75 -7.31
C ARG A 75 15.57 6.83 -8.83
N THR A 76 15.72 5.67 -9.44
CA THR A 76 15.84 5.49 -10.90
C THR A 76 15.05 4.29 -11.41
N LYS A 77 14.71 3.35 -10.53
CA LYS A 77 14.07 2.08 -10.85
C LYS A 77 12.82 1.82 -10.00
N PRO A 78 11.91 0.97 -10.46
CA PRO A 78 10.66 0.71 -9.77
C PRO A 78 10.85 -0.19 -8.53
N GLU A 79 9.97 0.03 -7.56
CA GLU A 79 9.64 -0.83 -6.45
C GLU A 79 8.13 -1.13 -6.51
N THR A 80 7.75 -2.38 -6.26
CA THR A 80 6.35 -2.79 -6.16
C THR A 80 6.06 -3.24 -4.73
N LEU A 81 5.11 -2.57 -4.08
CA LEU A 81 4.64 -2.86 -2.74
C LEU A 81 3.20 -3.38 -2.78
N MET A 82 2.91 -4.38 -1.96
CA MET A 82 1.55 -4.73 -1.58
C MET A 82 1.25 -4.18 -0.19
N ILE A 83 0.21 -3.36 -0.10
CA ILE A 83 -0.21 -2.69 1.12
C ILE A 83 -1.54 -3.32 1.53
N VAL A 84 -1.55 -3.97 2.69
CA VAL A 84 -2.70 -4.73 3.19
C VAL A 84 -3.35 -3.99 4.34
N LEU A 85 -4.66 -3.79 4.24
CA LEU A 85 -5.51 -3.14 5.23
C LEU A 85 -6.42 -4.15 5.92
N THR A 86 -6.77 -3.87 7.17
CA THR A 86 -7.86 -4.56 7.87
C THR A 86 -9.22 -4.18 7.28
N PRO A 87 -10.31 -4.90 7.59
CA PRO A 87 -11.67 -4.53 7.18
C PRO A 87 -12.09 -3.11 7.61
N GLU A 88 -11.49 -2.58 8.68
CA GLU A 88 -11.77 -1.24 9.21
C GLU A 88 -10.90 -0.15 8.55
N GLY A 89 -9.95 -0.54 7.68
CA GLY A 89 -9.04 0.37 6.98
C GLY A 89 -7.74 0.68 7.71
N GLY A 90 -7.41 -0.04 8.78
CA GLY A 90 -6.11 0.08 9.44
C GLY A 90 -5.02 -0.61 8.62
N LEU A 91 -3.81 -0.05 8.58
CA LEU A 91 -2.68 -0.73 7.93
C LEU A 91 -2.32 -2.00 8.72
N ARG A 92 -2.38 -3.16 8.05
CA ARG A 92 -2.05 -4.46 8.64
C ARG A 92 -0.61 -4.86 8.35
N ASN A 93 -0.22 -4.84 7.08
CA ASN A 93 1.11 -5.24 6.62
C ASN A 93 1.49 -4.50 5.33
N VAL A 94 2.79 -4.42 5.05
CA VAL A 94 3.34 -4.03 3.75
C VAL A 94 4.36 -5.08 3.33
N TYR A 95 4.26 -5.56 2.09
CA TYR A 95 5.18 -6.52 1.50
C TYR A 95 5.82 -5.95 0.25
N THR A 96 7.15 -6.08 0.13
CA THR A 96 7.85 -5.78 -1.12
C THR A 96 7.68 -6.97 -2.07
N LEU A 97 6.96 -6.77 -3.18
CA LEU A 97 6.75 -7.80 -4.20
C LEU A 97 7.88 -7.80 -5.23
N ALA A 98 8.41 -6.62 -5.57
CA ALA A 98 9.55 -6.48 -6.46
C ALA A 98 10.38 -5.24 -6.07
N PHE A 99 11.69 -5.34 -6.20
CA PHE A 99 12.61 -4.22 -5.94
C PHE A 99 13.74 -4.24 -6.97
N HIS A 100 13.86 -3.16 -7.75
CA HIS A 100 14.79 -3.14 -8.89
C HIS A 100 16.06 -2.29 -8.63
N GLU A 101 16.11 -1.59 -7.51
CA GLU A 101 17.28 -0.85 -7.04
C GLU A 101 18.27 -1.78 -6.31
N PRO A 102 19.53 -1.35 -6.10
CA PRO A 102 20.49 -2.11 -5.28
C PRO A 102 19.91 -2.53 -3.92
N PRO A 103 20.08 -3.80 -3.49
CA PRO A 103 19.44 -4.34 -2.29
C PRO A 103 19.72 -3.57 -1.00
N GLU A 104 20.86 -2.89 -0.88
CA GLU A 104 21.20 -2.03 0.25
C GLU A 104 20.26 -0.82 0.42
N TYR A 105 19.49 -0.47 -0.62
CA TYR A 105 18.46 0.55 -0.56
C TYR A 105 17.08 0.00 -0.22
N GLN A 106 16.91 -1.32 -0.08
CA GLN A 106 15.62 -1.92 0.24
C GLN A 106 15.35 -1.79 1.75
N PRO A 107 14.22 -1.18 2.17
CA PRO A 107 13.80 -1.23 3.56
C PRO A 107 13.56 -2.70 3.99
N PRO A 108 14.09 -3.14 5.14
CA PRO A 108 13.87 -4.52 5.58
C PRO A 108 12.41 -4.71 6.01
N GLU A 109 11.86 -5.91 5.87
CA GLU A 109 10.44 -6.18 6.17
C GLU A 109 10.02 -5.73 7.58
N ARG A 110 10.86 -6.00 8.58
CA ARG A 110 10.65 -5.57 9.98
C ARG A 110 10.44 -4.06 10.14
N TRP A 111 11.01 -3.25 9.24
CA TRP A 111 10.86 -1.79 9.28
C TRP A 111 9.41 -1.38 9.00
N PHE A 112 8.69 -2.07 8.11
CA PHE A 112 7.29 -1.78 7.84
C PHE A 112 6.38 -2.05 9.06
N GLY A 113 6.79 -2.93 9.97
CA GLY A 113 6.04 -3.23 11.19
C GLY A 113 5.75 -2.00 12.06
N GLN A 114 6.60 -0.96 12.00
CA GLN A 114 6.35 0.28 12.72
C GLN A 114 5.17 1.08 12.16
N LEU A 115 4.75 0.82 10.92
CA LEU A 115 3.64 1.52 10.26
C LEU A 115 2.29 0.91 10.63
N ASN A 116 2.27 -0.33 11.10
CA ASN A 116 1.06 -1.09 11.37
C ASN A 116 0.15 -0.36 12.37
N GLY A 117 -1.12 -0.27 12.04
CA GLY A 117 -2.14 0.40 12.85
C GLY A 117 -2.00 1.92 12.97
N LYS A 118 -0.94 2.55 12.42
CA LYS A 118 -0.80 4.00 12.49
C LYS A 118 -1.87 4.67 11.63
N PRO A 119 -2.57 5.70 12.15
CA PRO A 119 -3.52 6.46 11.36
C PRO A 119 -2.80 7.26 10.28
N LEU A 120 -3.51 7.59 9.19
CA LEU A 120 -2.96 8.38 8.07
C LEU A 120 -2.32 9.71 8.53
N ALA A 121 -2.90 10.35 9.55
CA ALA A 121 -2.38 11.59 10.12
C ALA A 121 -0.97 11.42 10.72
N ASP A 122 -0.60 10.22 11.16
CA ASP A 122 0.68 9.89 11.82
C ASP A 122 1.66 9.14 10.92
N MET A 123 1.29 8.96 9.65
CA MET A 123 2.09 8.36 8.59
C MET A 123 3.14 9.37 8.07
N ASP A 124 3.95 9.93 8.98
CA ASP A 124 4.92 11.02 8.74
C ASP A 124 6.21 10.78 9.54
N PHE A 125 7.37 11.08 8.95
CA PHE A 125 8.69 10.93 9.62
C PHE A 125 8.84 11.82 10.84
N ASN A 126 8.15 12.98 10.87
CA ASN A 126 8.15 13.86 12.04
C ASN A 126 7.27 13.33 13.19
N LYS A 127 6.55 12.22 12.98
CA LYS A 127 5.62 11.62 13.94
C LYS A 127 6.06 10.23 14.40
N GLY A 128 7.38 10.05 14.51
CA GLY A 128 7.98 8.84 15.10
C GLY A 128 8.13 7.67 14.12
N ILE A 129 8.09 7.92 12.81
CA ILE A 129 8.56 6.95 11.81
C ILE A 129 10.06 7.15 11.61
N GLN A 130 10.83 6.11 11.86
CA GLN A 130 12.26 6.10 11.65
C GLN A 130 12.57 5.85 10.17
N GLY A 131 13.55 6.57 9.61
CA GLY A 131 14.12 6.21 8.31
C GLY A 131 15.04 4.99 8.41
N VAL A 132 15.40 4.42 7.26
CA VAL A 132 16.48 3.42 7.15
C VAL A 132 17.71 4.13 6.61
N SER A 133 18.83 4.01 7.33
CA SER A 133 20.10 4.61 6.92
C SER A 133 20.50 4.12 5.53
N GLY A 134 20.92 5.03 4.65
CA GLY A 134 21.23 4.72 3.24
C GLY A 134 20.01 4.53 2.33
N ALA A 135 18.80 4.36 2.87
CA ALA A 135 17.57 4.07 2.12
C ALA A 135 16.46 5.13 2.34
N THR A 136 16.85 6.39 2.47
CA THR A 136 15.90 7.51 2.72
C THR A 136 14.88 7.67 1.60
N LEU A 137 15.27 7.49 0.33
CA LEU A 137 14.34 7.61 -0.80
C LEU A 137 13.33 6.46 -0.80
N SER A 138 13.78 5.22 -0.60
CA SER A 138 12.92 4.04 -0.55
C SER A 138 11.92 4.11 0.60
N THR A 139 12.38 4.48 1.80
CA THR A 139 11.49 4.63 2.95
C THR A 139 10.46 5.75 2.74
N ARG A 140 10.84 6.88 2.13
CA ARG A 140 9.89 7.94 1.77
C ARG A 140 8.88 7.49 0.71
N ALA A 141 9.33 6.77 -0.31
CA ALA A 141 8.47 6.25 -1.37
C ALA A 141 7.45 5.23 -0.81
N ALA A 142 7.90 4.34 0.07
CA ALA A 142 7.05 3.41 0.81
C ALA A 142 5.99 4.12 1.67
N VAL A 143 6.41 5.11 2.49
CA VAL A 143 5.49 5.94 3.28
C VAL A 143 4.45 6.61 2.40
N ASN A 144 4.86 7.22 1.29
CA ASN A 144 3.94 7.88 0.36
C ASN A 144 2.92 6.91 -0.25
N SER A 145 3.33 5.68 -0.58
CA SER A 145 2.44 4.65 -1.10
C SER A 145 1.41 4.21 -0.07
N VAL A 146 1.83 4.01 1.18
CA VAL A 146 0.92 3.71 2.30
C VAL A 146 -0.06 4.86 2.52
N ARG A 147 0.40 6.11 2.52
CA ARG A 147 -0.46 7.30 2.65
C ARG A 147 -1.52 7.35 1.55
N LYS A 148 -1.11 7.12 0.30
CA LYS A 148 -1.99 7.08 -0.88
C LYS A 148 -3.07 6.01 -0.70
N VAL A 149 -2.71 4.77 -0.39
CA VAL A 149 -3.66 3.66 -0.24
C VAL A 149 -4.65 3.91 0.91
N LEU A 150 -4.16 4.37 2.07
CA LEU A 150 -5.04 4.73 3.19
C LEU A 150 -6.00 5.86 2.84
N ALA A 151 -5.54 6.92 2.16
CA ALA A 151 -6.38 8.04 1.77
C ALA A 151 -7.48 7.62 0.77
N VAL A 152 -7.14 6.77 -0.20
CA VAL A 152 -8.10 6.21 -1.16
C VAL A 152 -9.14 5.38 -0.42
N TYR A 153 -8.71 4.48 0.46
CA TYR A 153 -9.63 3.66 1.26
C TYR A 153 -10.61 4.51 2.07
N LEU A 154 -10.09 5.49 2.81
CA LEU A 154 -10.90 6.36 3.67
C LEU A 154 -11.88 7.21 2.87
N THR A 155 -11.50 7.65 1.66
CA THR A 155 -12.32 8.52 0.82
C THR A 155 -13.39 7.73 0.06
N MET A 156 -13.04 6.53 -0.43
CA MET A 156 -13.84 5.83 -1.44
C MET A 156 -14.46 4.52 -0.95
N VAL A 157 -13.83 3.81 0.00
CA VAL A 157 -14.24 2.45 0.37
C VAL A 157 -14.95 2.42 1.72
N LYS A 158 -14.41 3.12 2.74
CA LYS A 158 -14.89 3.06 4.13
C LYS A 158 -16.40 3.31 4.28
N ASN A 159 -16.98 4.16 3.43
CA ASN A 159 -18.39 4.53 3.49
C ASN A 159 -19.29 3.77 2.52
N GLN A 160 -18.74 2.91 1.65
CA GLN A 160 -19.53 2.11 0.70
C GLN A 160 -20.14 0.85 1.35
N GLY A 161 -19.69 0.46 2.56
CA GLY A 161 -20.21 -0.69 3.31
C GLY A 161 -21.39 -0.41 4.25
N ASN A 162 -21.97 0.79 4.22
CA ASN A 162 -23.10 1.20 5.07
C ASN A 162 -24.44 1.31 4.31
N ASN A 163 -24.57 0.69 3.14
CA ASN A 163 -25.84 0.58 2.41
C ASN A 163 -26.42 -0.83 2.51
#